data_AF-A0A3Q4I8X7-F1
#
_entry.id   AF-A0A3Q4I8X7-F1
#
_cell.length_a   1.000
_cell.length_b   1.000
_cell.length_c   1.000
_cell.angle_alpha   90.00
_cell.angle_beta   90.00
_cell.angle_gamma   90.00
#
_symmetry.space_group_name_H-M   'P 1'
#
loop_
_entity.id
_entity.type
_entity.pdbx_description
1 polymer ?
#
loop_
_entity_poly.entity_id
_entity_poly.type
_entity_poly.pdbx_seq_one_letter_code
_entity_poly.pdbx_strand_id
1 'polypeptide(L)' 'MASDEIEKHLLMCFSKTRLTYNKDILSRDSGECAICLDELEQGDTIARLPCLCIYHKGCIDAWFEVNRSCPEHPSD' A
#
# COMPACT_ATOMS: atom_id res chain seq x y z
N MET A 1 -22.80 -0.08 25.56
CA MET A 1 -23.23 -0.75 24.32
C MET A 1 -22.00 -0.87 23.43
N ALA A 2 -21.09 -1.79 23.76
CA ALA A 2 -19.83 -1.97 23.02
C ALA A 2 -20.01 -2.78 21.73
N SER A 3 -21.15 -3.47 21.61
CA SER A 3 -21.50 -4.30 20.44
C SER A 3 -21.75 -3.45 19.19
N ASP A 4 -22.45 -2.32 19.33
CA ASP A 4 -22.86 -1.47 18.21
C ASP A 4 -21.66 -0.78 17.53
N GLU A 5 -20.63 -0.44 18.30
CA GLU A 5 -19.41 0.19 17.76
C GLU A 5 -18.51 -0.82 17.02
N ILE A 6 -18.48 -2.07 17.49
CA ILE A 6 -17.78 -3.17 16.79
C ILE A 6 -18.51 -3.48 15.48
N GLU A 7 -19.84 -3.57 15.48
CA GLU A 7 -20.63 -3.85 14.28
C GLU A 7 -20.46 -2.75 13.20
N LYS A 8 -20.47 -1.47 13.60
CA LYS A 8 -20.18 -0.36 12.69
C LYS A 8 -18.77 -0.42 12.11
N HIS A 9 -17.75 -0.70 12.94
CA HIS A 9 -16.37 -0.84 12.47
C HIS A 9 -16.25 -1.99 11.46
N LEU A 10 -16.88 -3.14 11.76
CA LEU A 10 -16.90 -4.28 10.87
C LEU A 10 -17.57 -3.94 9.53
N LEU A 11 -18.75 -3.32 9.53
CA LEU A 11 -19.44 -2.91 8.29
C LEU A 11 -18.61 -1.93 7.46
N MET A 12 -17.89 -0.99 8.10
CA MET A 12 -16.97 -0.09 7.41
C MET A 12 -15.75 -0.83 6.83
N CYS A 13 -15.18 -1.78 7.58
CA CYS A 13 -14.04 -2.56 7.13
C CYS A 13 -14.40 -3.61 6.05
N PHE A 14 -15.61 -4.17 6.08
CA PHE A 14 -16.10 -5.13 5.08
C PHE A 14 -16.55 -4.46 3.79
N SER A 15 -16.98 -3.20 3.83
CA SER A 15 -17.34 -2.42 2.64
C SER A 15 -16.15 -1.73 1.96
N LYS A 16 -15.01 -1.58 2.64
CA LYS A 16 -13.77 -1.07 2.04
C LYS A 16 -13.25 -2.05 1.00
N THR A 17 -13.13 -1.58 -0.25
CA THR A 17 -12.46 -2.34 -1.30
C THR A 17 -11.05 -2.68 -0.86
N ARG A 18 -10.70 -3.97 -0.92
CA ARG A 18 -9.35 -4.43 -0.60
C ARG A 18 -8.36 -3.79 -1.59
N LEU A 19 -7.56 -2.83 -1.11
CA LEU A 19 -6.56 -2.16 -1.94
C LEU A 19 -5.61 -3.19 -2.58
N THR A 20 -5.34 -3.07 -3.88
CA THR A 20 -4.40 -3.93 -4.61
C THR A 20 -3.37 -3.06 -5.32
N TYR A 21 -2.35 -3.68 -5.89
CA TYR A 21 -1.31 -2.97 -6.64
C TYR A 21 -0.98 -3.73 -7.92
N ASN A 22 -0.43 -3.02 -8.90
CA ASN A 22 0.16 -3.62 -10.08
C ASN A 22 1.64 -3.91 -9.80
N LYS A 23 2.05 -5.17 -9.99
CA LYS A 23 3.44 -5.57 -9.91
C LYS A 23 4.14 -5.25 -11.24
N ASP A 24 5.30 -4.62 -11.16
CA ASP A 24 6.09 -4.27 -12.35
C ASP A 24 7.59 -4.37 -12.06
N ILE A 25 8.41 -4.35 -13.12
CA ILE A 25 9.86 -4.21 -13.04
C ILE A 25 10.20 -2.77 -13.43
N LEU A 26 10.91 -2.07 -12.55
CA LEU A 26 11.22 -0.67 -12.77
C LEU A 26 12.16 -0.51 -13.98
N SER A 27 11.75 0.28 -14.97
CA SER A 27 12.47 0.41 -16.24
C SER A 27 13.63 1.41 -16.20
N ARG A 28 13.68 2.28 -15.18
CA ARG A 28 14.73 3.26 -14.91
C ARG A 28 14.65 3.68 -13.45
N ASP A 29 15.75 4.16 -12.88
CA ASP A 29 15.78 4.65 -11.52
C ASP A 29 14.69 5.71 -11.27
N SER A 30 14.06 5.65 -10.10
CA SER A 30 12.85 6.42 -9.80
C SER A 30 12.76 6.86 -8.35
N GLY A 31 13.56 7.86 -7.96
CA GLY A 31 13.47 8.45 -6.62
C GLY A 31 13.74 7.43 -5.52
N GLU A 32 13.09 7.61 -4.37
CA GLU A 32 13.30 6.80 -3.17
C GLU A 32 12.00 6.10 -2.75
N CYS A 33 12.12 4.88 -2.23
CA CYS A 33 10.99 4.20 -1.61
C CYS A 33 10.71 4.81 -0.24
N ALA A 34 9.58 5.49 -0.07
CA ALA A 34 9.22 6.16 1.19
C ALA A 34 8.97 5.20 2.39
N ILE A 35 9.11 3.88 2.22
CA ILE A 35 8.98 2.89 3.30
C ILE A 35 10.35 2.53 3.88
N CYS A 36 11.32 2.14 3.04
CA CYS A 36 12.67 1.77 3.49
C CYS A 36 13.67 2.92 3.41
N LEU A 37 13.32 4.00 2.70
CA LEU A 37 14.17 5.16 2.43
C LEU A 37 15.41 4.82 1.57
N ASP A 38 15.34 3.74 0.79
CA ASP A 38 16.36 3.38 -0.19
C ASP A 38 15.92 3.79 -1.60
N GLU A 39 16.89 3.99 -2.50
CA GLU A 39 16.64 4.32 -3.90
C GLU A 39 15.87 3.21 -4.62
N LEU A 40 14.97 3.61 -5.52
CA LEU A 40 14.27 2.69 -6.42
C LEU A 40 15.09 2.59 -7.71
N GLU A 41 15.76 1.45 -7.92
CA GLU A 41 16.74 1.27 -8.99
C GLU A 41 16.14 0.50 -10.19
N GLN A 42 16.69 0.72 -11.38
CA GLN A 42 16.32 -0.05 -12.56
C GLN A 42 16.46 -1.56 -12.33
N GLY A 43 15.43 -2.32 -12.67
CA GLY A 43 15.37 -3.76 -12.44
C GLY A 43 14.70 -4.16 -11.13
N ASP A 44 14.43 -3.21 -10.23
CA ASP A 44 13.70 -3.50 -9.00
C ASP A 44 12.29 -3.99 -9.27
N THR A 45 11.86 -4.96 -8.46
CA THR A 45 10.47 -5.39 -8.44
C THR A 45 9.66 -4.41 -7.60
N ILE A 46 8.83 -3.62 -8.28
CA ILE A 46 8.01 -2.58 -7.66
C ILE A 46 6.54 -2.95 -7.61
N ALA A 47 5.83 -2.26 -6.74
CA ALA A 47 4.39 -2.25 -6.65
C ALA A 47 3.87 -0.83 -6.89
N ARG A 48 3.00 -0.68 -7.89
CA ARG A 48 2.31 0.58 -8.19
C ARG A 48 0.88 0.52 -7.70
N LEU A 49 0.53 1.37 -6.75
CA LEU A 49 -0.83 1.49 -6.22
C LEU A 49 -1.76 2.23 -7.20
N PRO A 50 -3.09 2.18 -7.02
CA PRO A 50 -4.04 2.92 -7.85
C PRO A 50 -3.86 4.44 -7.81
N CYS A 51 -3.39 4.98 -6.67
CA CYS A 51 -2.98 6.38 -6.49
C CYS A 51 -1.61 6.70 -7.14
N LEU A 52 -1.05 5.76 -7.90
CA LEU A 52 0.21 5.86 -8.66
C LEU A 52 1.50 5.90 -7.84
N CYS A 53 1.42 5.90 -6.51
CA CYS A 53 2.58 5.72 -5.63
C CYS A 53 3.31 4.40 -5.93
N ILE A 54 4.63 4.44 -5.89
CA ILE A 54 5.53 3.33 -6.19
C ILE A 54 6.32 2.99 -4.94
N TYR A 55 6.42 1.70 -4.63
CA TYR A 55 7.27 1.17 -3.56
C TYR A 55 7.94 -0.11 -4.04
N HIS A 56 9.01 -0.53 -3.36
CA HIS A 56 9.48 -1.91 -3.51
C HIS A 56 8.34 -2.87 -3.13
N LYS A 57 8.19 -3.93 -3.92
CA LYS A 57 7.13 -4.92 -3.73
C LYS A 57 7.18 -5.55 -2.34
N GLY A 58 8.39 -5.83 -1.83
CA GLY A 58 8.56 -6.35 -0.47
C GLY A 58 8.15 -5.37 0.62
N CYS A 59 8.49 -4.08 0.46
CA CYS A 59 8.15 -3.04 1.43
C CYS A 59 6.64 -2.83 1.57
N ILE A 60 5.93 -2.74 0.44
CA ILE A 60 4.47 -2.57 0.50
C ILE A 60 3.74 -3.83 0.98
N ASP A 61 4.27 -5.02 0.69
CA ASP A 61 3.69 -6.27 1.17
C ASP A 61 3.73 -6.31 2.71
N ALA A 62 4.88 -5.97 3.32
CA ALA A 62 5.02 -5.89 4.77
C ALA A 62 4.12 -4.81 5.39
N TRP A 63 3.99 -3.65 4.74
CA TRP A 63 3.09 -2.59 5.18
C TRP A 63 1.62 -3.07 5.22
N PHE A 64 1.20 -3.80 4.19
CA PHE A 64 -0.16 -4.34 4.07
C PHE A 64 -0.51 -5.44 5.08
N GLU A 65 0.46 -5.99 5.82
CA GLU A 65 0.20 -6.90 6.95
C GLU A 65 -0.36 -6.16 8.17
N VAL A 66 0.01 -4.88 8.34
CA VAL A 66 -0.44 -4.03 9.45
C VAL A 66 -1.61 -3.14 9.04
N ASN A 67 -1.44 -2.41 7.93
CA ASN A 67 -2.47 -1.50 7.44
C ASN A 67 -2.48 -1.49 5.90
N ARG A 68 -3.61 -1.89 5.32
CA ARG A 68 -3.77 -2.03 3.88
C ARG A 68 -4.20 -0.71 3.21
N SER A 69 -3.45 0.34 3.46
CA SER A 69 -3.62 1.68 2.85
C SER A 69 -2.32 2.14 2.21
N CYS A 70 -2.40 3.14 1.33
CA CYS A 70 -1.19 3.80 0.83
C CYS A 70 -0.50 4.55 1.99
N PRO A 71 0.83 4.42 2.18
CA PRO A 71 1.57 5.20 3.17
C PRO A 71 1.42 6.72 3.00
N GLU A 72 1.37 7.18 1.74
CA GLU A 72 1.27 8.61 1.40
C GLU A 72 -0.19 9.09 1.28
N HIS A 73 -1.12 8.19 0.95
CA HIS A 73 -2.54 8.50 0.74
C HIS A 73 -3.43 7.58 1.61
N PRO A 74 -3.45 7.73 2.94
CA PRO A 74 -4.13 6.81 3.85
C PRO A 74 -5.67 6.86 3.78
N SER A 75 -6.23 7.89 3.12
CA SER A 75 -7.68 8.15 3.02
C SER A 75 -8.29 7.85 1.65
N ASP A 76 -7.47 7.43 0.68
CA ASP A 76 -7.90 6.99 -0.66
C ASP A 76 -8.27 5.50 -0.68
#